data_AF-A0AAD9XZF2-F1
#
_entry.id   AF-A0AAD9XZF2-F1
#
_cell.length_a   1.000
_cell.length_b   1.000
_cell.length_c   1.000
_cell.angle_alpha   90.00
_cell.angle_beta   90.00
_cell.angle_gamma   90.00
#
_symmetry.space_group_name_H-M   'P 1'
#
loop_
_entity.id
_entity.type
_entity.pdbx_description
1 polymer ?
#
loop_
_entity_poly.entity_id
_entity_poly.type
_entity_poly.pdbx_seq_one_letter_code
_entity_poly.pdbx_strand_id
1 'polypeptide(L)'
;MENLRIQTLSSDEDWNKWLPNLKLVARSKEVWDYINPDQDLVLTEPEERWPDVEDPQFINKIAIARIQYNREIDRYEKRKKAVSEVTQWAMGIIDKAVFNRVNSRETLREMLRDLRETFAPTAFSR
;
A
#
# COMPACT_ATOMS: atom_id res chain seq x y z
N MET A 1 -10.96 25.26 4.71
CA MET A 1 -10.18 24.01 4.70
C MET A 1 -9.17 24.12 5.82
N GLU A 2 -9.41 23.45 6.95
CA GLU A 2 -8.43 23.42 8.04
C GLU A 2 -7.12 22.85 7.52
N ASN A 3 -6.03 23.56 7.76
CA ASN A 3 -4.69 23.02 7.63
C ASN A 3 -4.59 21.85 8.62
N LEU A 4 -4.86 20.63 8.16
CA LEU A 4 -4.43 19.42 8.84
C LEU A 4 -2.91 19.53 8.92
N ARG A 5 -2.38 20.06 10.04
CA ARG A 5 -0.97 19.94 10.37
C ARG A 5 -0.68 18.46 10.34
N ILE A 6 0.05 18.02 9.31
CA ILE A 6 0.45 16.63 9.21
C ILE A 6 1.41 16.40 10.37
N GLN A 7 0.93 15.69 11.39
CA GLN A 7 1.67 15.41 12.61
C GLN A 7 2.81 14.46 12.25
N THR A 8 4.06 14.87 12.47
CA THR A 8 5.24 14.01 12.28
C THR A 8 5.23 12.89 13.30
N LEU A 9 5.45 11.64 12.88
CA LEU A 9 5.60 10.52 13.82
C LEU A 9 6.96 10.59 14.51
N SER A 10 6.96 11.00 15.77
CA SER A 10 8.16 11.07 16.63
C SER A 10 7.99 10.37 17.99
N SER A 11 6.74 10.12 18.38
CA SER A 11 6.35 9.57 19.68
C SER A 11 5.16 8.62 19.56
N ASP A 12 4.83 7.93 20.65
CA ASP A 12 3.64 7.10 20.81
C ASP A 12 2.34 7.91 20.78
N GLU A 13 2.34 9.15 21.28
CA GLU A 13 1.20 10.04 21.17
C GLU A 13 0.88 10.38 19.70
N ASP A 14 1.93 10.60 18.89
CA ASP A 14 1.79 10.90 17.45
C ASP A 14 1.16 9.72 16.69
N TRP A 15 1.39 8.47 17.11
CA TRP A 15 0.86 7.27 16.48
C TRP A 15 -0.66 7.32 16.30
N ASN A 16 -1.37 7.77 17.33
CA ASN A 16 -2.84 7.83 17.36
C ASN A 16 -3.42 8.85 16.36
N LYS A 17 -2.62 9.80 15.88
CA LYS A 17 -3.01 10.76 14.84
C LYS A 17 -2.45 10.36 13.48
N TRP A 18 -1.23 9.83 13.46
CA TRP A 18 -0.49 9.49 12.26
C TRP A 18 -1.11 8.30 11.52
N LEU A 19 -1.40 7.20 12.21
CA LEU A 19 -1.93 5.99 11.56
C LEU A 19 -3.33 6.21 10.95
N PRO A 20 -4.29 6.91 11.61
CA PRO A 20 -5.56 7.24 10.96
C PRO A 20 -5.41 8.10 9.71
N ASN A 21 -4.49 9.08 9.72
CA ASN A 21 -4.21 9.90 8.54
C ASN A 21 -3.64 9.05 7.39
N LEU A 22 -2.70 8.14 7.69
CA LEU A 22 -2.18 7.19 6.70
C LEU A 22 -3.30 6.31 6.13
N LYS A 23 -4.16 5.75 7.00
CA LYS A 23 -5.33 4.96 6.58
C LYS A 23 -6.23 5.76 5.65
N LEU A 24 -6.50 7.03 5.95
CA LEU A 24 -7.33 7.89 5.12
C LEU A 24 -6.70 8.12 3.73
N VAL A 25 -5.41 8.46 3.67
CA VAL A 25 -4.69 8.70 2.41
C VAL A 25 -4.59 7.41 1.58
N ALA A 26 -4.34 6.27 2.22
CA ALA A 26 -4.27 4.99 1.52
C ALA A 26 -5.63 4.51 1.02
N ARG A 27 -6.71 4.77 1.76
CA ARG A 27 -8.08 4.45 1.35
C ARG A 27 -8.57 5.34 0.22
N SER A 28 -8.26 6.63 0.23
CA SER A 28 -8.61 7.53 -0.89
C SER A 28 -7.91 7.15 -2.20
N LYS A 29 -6.80 6.41 -2.10
CA LYS A 29 -6.06 5.83 -3.21
C LYS A 29 -6.36 4.34 -3.46
N GLU A 30 -7.29 3.74 -2.70
CA GLU A 30 -7.69 2.33 -2.81
C GLU A 30 -6.54 1.32 -2.65
N VAL A 31 -5.54 1.64 -1.82
CA VAL A 31 -4.35 0.79 -1.63
C VAL A 31 -4.09 0.34 -0.19
N TRP A 32 -4.98 0.68 0.75
CA TRP A 32 -4.81 0.32 2.16
C TRP A 32 -4.54 -1.18 2.37
N ASP A 33 -5.28 -2.05 1.70
CA ASP A 33 -5.17 -3.50 1.91
C ASP A 33 -3.78 -4.05 1.53
N TYR A 34 -3.07 -3.42 0.59
CA TYR A 34 -1.73 -3.81 0.18
C TYR A 34 -0.62 -3.36 1.14
N ILE A 35 -0.90 -2.37 2.00
CA ILE A 35 0.06 -1.83 2.96
C ILE A 35 -0.31 -2.14 4.41
N ASN A 36 -1.54 -2.61 4.66
CA ASN A 36 -2.05 -2.91 5.98
C ASN A 36 -1.13 -3.94 6.69
N PRO A 37 -0.60 -3.64 7.89
CA PRO A 37 0.28 -4.57 8.62
C PRO A 37 -0.43 -5.84 9.11
N ASP A 38 -1.76 -5.83 9.21
CA ASP A 38 -2.60 -6.93 9.68
C ASP A 38 -3.10 -7.86 8.56
N GLN A 39 -2.71 -7.61 7.32
CA GLN A 39 -3.10 -8.41 6.17
C GLN A 39 -1.88 -8.83 5.37
N ASP A 40 -2.05 -9.90 4.60
CA ASP A 40 -1.00 -10.45 3.76
C ASP A 40 -1.28 -10.27 2.26
N LEU A 41 -2.27 -9.45 1.89
CA LEU A 41 -2.61 -9.20 0.48
C LEU A 41 -1.43 -8.53 -0.26
N VAL A 42 -0.75 -9.23 -1.13
CA VAL A 42 0.35 -8.66 -1.93
C VAL A 42 -0.20 -8.12 -3.25
N LEU A 43 0.28 -6.94 -3.65
CA LEU A 43 0.00 -6.43 -4.99
C LEU A 43 0.87 -7.22 -5.99
N THR A 44 0.26 -8.14 -6.72
CA THR A 44 0.93 -8.97 -7.71
C THR A 44 0.64 -8.50 -9.13
N GLU A 45 1.64 -8.64 -10.00
CA GLU A 45 1.46 -8.45 -11.43
C GLU A 45 0.44 -9.48 -11.97
N PRO A 46 -0.49 -9.07 -12.84
CA PRO A 46 -1.47 -10.00 -13.41
C PRO A 46 -0.77 -11.01 -14.32
N GLU A 47 -1.28 -12.24 -14.31
CA GLU A 47 -0.80 -13.29 -15.19
C GLU A 47 -1.44 -13.19 -16.59
N GLU A 48 -0.65 -13.41 -17.63
CA GLU A 48 -1.18 -13.58 -18.97
C GLU A 48 -1.94 -14.91 -19.08
N ARG A 49 -3.24 -14.83 -19.41
CA ARG A 49 -4.09 -16.01 -19.61
C ARG A 49 -4.57 -16.07 -21.04
N TRP A 50 -3.85 -16.83 -21.85
CA TRP A 50 -4.16 -17.01 -23.27
C TRP A 50 -5.05 -18.24 -23.50
N PRO A 51 -6.00 -18.17 -24.45
CA PRO A 51 -6.77 -19.34 -24.84
C PRO A 51 -5.89 -20.36 -25.56
N ASP A 52 -6.34 -21.62 -25.56
CA ASP A 52 -5.73 -22.68 -26.36
C ASP A 52 -5.83 -22.34 -27.86
N VAL A 53 -4.72 -22.54 -28.58
CA VAL A 53 -4.63 -22.32 -30.02
C VAL A 53 -5.54 -23.26 -30.82
N GLU A 54 -5.87 -24.42 -30.26
CA GLU A 54 -6.79 -25.39 -30.87
C GLU A 54 -8.27 -25.05 -30.62
N ASP A 55 -8.57 -24.02 -29.82
CA ASP A 55 -9.95 -23.62 -29.52
C ASP A 55 -10.66 -23.09 -30.78
N PRO A 56 -11.83 -23.63 -31.17
CA PRO A 56 -12.58 -23.13 -32.33
C PRO A 56 -12.96 -21.65 -32.25
N GLN A 57 -12.94 -21.06 -31.04
CA GLN A 57 -13.17 -19.65 -30.80
C GLN A 57 -11.89 -18.86 -30.49
N PHE A 58 -10.70 -19.41 -30.78
CA PHE A 58 -9.40 -18.81 -30.45
C PHE A 58 -9.32 -17.33 -30.80
N ILE A 59 -9.71 -16.94 -32.02
CA ILE A 59 -9.66 -15.53 -32.48
C ILE A 59 -10.54 -14.60 -31.63
N ASN A 60 -11.72 -15.06 -31.21
CA ASN A 60 -12.60 -14.27 -30.36
C ASN A 60 -12.09 -14.24 -28.91
N LYS A 61 -11.63 -15.39 -28.40
CA LYS A 61 -11.13 -15.52 -27.03
C LYS A 61 -9.81 -14.78 -26.83
N ILE A 62 -8.91 -14.73 -27.81
CA ILE A 62 -7.64 -14.01 -27.70
C ILE A 62 -7.88 -12.50 -27.66
N ALA A 63 -8.85 -11.97 -28.41
CA ALA A 63 -9.22 -10.56 -28.34
C ALA A 63 -9.76 -10.20 -26.95
N ILE A 64 -10.63 -11.03 -26.40
CA ILE A 64 -11.19 -10.85 -25.05
C ILE A 64 -10.08 -10.94 -23.99
N ALA A 65 -9.22 -11.97 -24.07
CA ALA A 65 -8.10 -12.16 -23.15
C ALA A 65 -7.15 -10.96 -23.15
N ARG A 66 -6.82 -10.41 -24.33
CA ARG A 66 -6.00 -9.19 -24.45
C ARG A 66 -6.65 -7.99 -23.76
N ILE A 67 -7.95 -7.79 -23.95
CA ILE A 67 -8.68 -6.69 -23.32
C ILE A 67 -8.70 -6.86 -21.80
N GLN A 68 -8.90 -8.08 -21.30
CA GLN A 68 -8.89 -8.39 -19.87
C GLN A 68 -7.51 -8.14 -19.26
N TYR A 69 -6.46 -8.70 -19.85
CA TYR A 69 -5.08 -8.52 -19.40
C TYR A 69 -4.68 -7.05 -19.39
N ASN A 70 -4.95 -6.31 -20.48
CA ASN A 70 -4.63 -4.87 -20.56
C ASN A 70 -5.34 -4.06 -19.46
N ARG A 71 -6.59 -4.40 -19.13
CA ARG A 71 -7.30 -3.75 -18.02
C ARG A 71 -6.71 -4.09 -16.67
N GLU A 72 -6.25 -5.32 -16.49
CA GLU A 72 -5.64 -5.78 -15.25
C GLU A 72 -4.27 -5.16 -15.03
N ILE A 73 -3.42 -5.12 -16.06
CA ILE A 73 -2.09 -4.51 -15.99
C ILE A 73 -2.19 -3.00 -15.76
N ASP A 74 -3.13 -2.30 -16.42
CA ASP A 74 -3.40 -0.89 -16.18
C ASP A 74 -3.81 -0.62 -14.71
N ARG A 75 -4.64 -1.50 -14.13
CA ARG A 75 -5.03 -1.40 -12.72
C ARG A 75 -3.86 -1.68 -11.79
N TYR A 76 -3.06 -2.69 -12.09
CA TYR A 76 -1.86 -3.02 -11.34
C TYR A 76 -0.88 -1.85 -11.30
N GLU A 77 -0.56 -1.26 -12.45
CA GLU A 77 0.37 -0.12 -12.54
C GLU A 77 -0.15 1.12 -11.79
N LYS A 78 -1.45 1.41 -11.89
CA LYS A 78 -2.09 2.49 -11.11
C LYS A 78 -1.96 2.25 -9.60
N ARG A 79 -2.21 1.03 -9.14
CA ARG A 79 -2.09 0.65 -7.72
C ARG A 79 -0.64 0.66 -7.25
N LYS A 80 0.29 0.18 -8.07
CA LYS A 80 1.73 0.18 -7.78
C LYS A 80 2.24 1.61 -7.59
N LYS A 81 1.86 2.52 -8.50
CA LYS A 81 2.14 3.95 -8.36
C LYS A 81 1.53 4.53 -7.09
N ALA A 82 0.25 4.23 -6.82
CA ALA A 82 -0.43 4.73 -5.62
C ALA A 82 0.22 4.22 -4.32
N VAL A 83 0.62 2.95 -4.25
CA VAL A 83 1.39 2.41 -3.11
C VAL A 83 2.70 3.19 -2.94
N SER A 84 3.45 3.41 -4.02
CA SER A 84 4.69 4.19 -3.98
C SER A 84 4.46 5.62 -3.46
N GLU A 85 3.40 6.29 -3.93
CA GLU A 85 3.06 7.65 -3.47
C GLU A 85 2.68 7.67 -1.98
N VAL A 86 1.91 6.69 -1.50
CA VAL A 86 1.55 6.57 -0.08
C VAL A 86 2.78 6.29 0.76
N THR A 87 3.69 5.43 0.30
CA THR A 87 4.97 5.14 0.96
C THR A 87 5.81 6.39 1.09
N GLN A 88 5.99 7.15 0.02
CA GLN A 88 6.73 8.42 0.04
C GLN A 88 6.07 9.44 0.98
N TRP A 89 4.74 9.56 0.92
CA TRP A 89 3.99 10.42 1.82
C TRP A 89 4.23 10.04 3.28
N ALA A 90 4.08 8.75 3.62
CA ALA A 90 4.26 8.23 4.97
C ALA A 90 5.68 8.48 5.49
N MET A 91 6.68 8.17 4.67
CA MET A 91 8.10 8.36 4.98
C MET A 91 8.46 9.84 5.16
N GLY A 92 7.85 10.74 4.39
CA GLY A 92 8.09 12.18 4.46
C GLY A 92 7.58 12.84 5.75
N ILE A 93 6.77 12.13 6.54
CA ILE A 93 6.14 12.63 7.76
C ILE A 93 6.49 11.77 8.99
N ILE A 94 7.60 11.05 8.90
CA ILE A 94 8.22 10.33 10.02
C ILE A 94 9.47 11.12 10.44
N ASP A 95 9.73 11.23 11.74
CA ASP A 95 10.96 11.85 12.23
C ASP A 95 12.20 11.10 11.71
N LYS A 96 13.29 11.82 11.43
CA LYS A 96 14.50 11.25 10.82
C LYS A 96 15.09 10.09 11.64
N ALA A 97 15.07 10.18 12.97
CA ALA A 97 15.60 9.11 13.83
C ALA A 97 14.74 7.85 13.75
N VAL A 98 13.42 8.03 13.66
CA VAL A 98 12.46 6.92 13.49
C VAL A 98 12.60 6.31 12.10
N PHE A 99 12.69 7.16 11.08
CA PHE A 99 12.85 6.77 9.68
C PHE A 99 14.07 5.87 9.48
N ASN A 100 15.23 6.26 10.02
CA ASN A 100 16.47 5.50 9.89
C ASN A 100 16.38 4.07 10.46
N ARG A 101 15.47 3.81 11.40
CA ARG A 101 15.27 2.47 11.98
C ARG A 101 14.48 1.54 11.08
N VAL A 102 13.56 2.09 10.29
CA VAL A 102 12.61 1.29 9.46
C VAL A 102 12.95 1.33 7.97
N ASN A 103 13.83 2.22 7.53
CA ASN A 103 14.19 2.37 6.12
C ASN A 103 14.96 1.17 5.52
N SER A 104 15.35 0.19 6.33
CA SER A 104 15.94 -1.08 5.85
C SER A 104 14.89 -2.08 5.37
N ARG A 105 13.59 -1.83 5.58
CA ARG A 105 12.50 -2.70 5.14
C ARG A 105 12.17 -2.49 3.67
N GLU A 106 11.77 -3.55 3.00
CA GLU A 106 11.50 -3.52 1.56
C GLU A 106 10.13 -2.92 1.26
N THR A 107 9.16 -3.09 2.18
CA THR A 107 7.79 -2.65 1.96
C THR A 107 7.29 -1.73 3.08
N LEU A 108 6.38 -0.82 2.75
CA LEU A 108 5.70 0.01 3.74
C LEU A 108 4.95 -0.84 4.78
N ARG A 109 4.44 -2.02 4.40
CA ARG A 109 3.79 -2.95 5.33
C ARG A 109 4.75 -3.37 6.45
N GLU A 110 5.95 -3.78 6.09
CA GLU A 110 6.98 -4.18 7.06
C GLU A 110 7.40 -3.00 7.94
N MET A 111 7.58 -1.82 7.36
CA MET A 111 7.83 -0.60 8.13
C MET A 111 6.71 -0.35 9.14
N LEU A 112 5.45 -0.51 8.74
CA LEU A 112 4.31 -0.32 9.63
C LEU A 112 4.23 -1.36 10.75
N ARG A 113 4.66 -2.60 10.51
CA ARG A 113 4.77 -3.64 11.54
C ARG A 113 5.78 -3.21 12.62
N ASP A 114 6.98 -2.80 12.22
CA ASP A 114 8.03 -2.32 13.13
C ASP A 114 7.62 -1.04 13.89
N LEU A 115 7.04 -0.07 13.18
CA LEU A 115 6.57 1.16 13.80
C LEU A 115 5.48 0.89 14.84
N ARG A 116 4.57 -0.05 14.55
CA ARG A 116 3.52 -0.45 15.48
C ARG A 116 4.10 -1.07 16.75
N GLU A 117 5.10 -1.94 16.63
CA GLU A 117 5.77 -2.53 17.79
C GLU A 117 6.44 -1.47 18.68
N THR A 118 6.89 -0.37 18.09
CA THR A 118 7.60 0.70 18.79
C THR A 118 6.67 1.76 19.39
N PHE A 119 5.63 2.18 18.67
CA PHE A 119 4.83 3.37 18.98
C PHE A 119 3.36 3.09 19.26
N ALA A 120 2.85 1.90 18.96
CA ALA A 120 1.47 1.61 19.31
C ALA A 120 1.35 1.57 20.83
N PRO A 121 0.33 2.23 21.42
CA PRO A 121 0.09 2.16 22.85
C PRO A 121 -0.05 0.69 23.26
N THR A 122 0.87 0.21 24.09
CA THR A 122 0.67 -1.09 24.73
C THR A 122 -0.51 -0.94 25.69
N ALA A 123 -1.37 -1.95 25.77
CA ALA A 123 -2.59 -1.91 26.58
C ALA A 123 -2.37 -1.64 28.08
N PHE A 124 -1.10 -1.53 28.53
CA PHE A 124 -0.68 -1.30 29.90
C PHE A 124 -0.24 0.15 30.20
N SER A 125 -0.24 1.06 29.22
CA SER A 125 0.07 2.47 29.45
C SER A 125 -1.21 3.31 29.53
N ARG A 126 -1.94 3.19 30.64
CA ARG A 126 -2.94 4.18 31.11
C ARG A 126 -2.93 4.24 32.62
#